data_AF-A0A7X7WF51-F1
#
_entry.id   AF-A0A7X7WF51-F1
#
_cell.length_a   1.000
_cell.length_b   1.000
_cell.length_c   1.000
_cell.angle_alpha   90.00
_cell.angle_beta   90.00
_cell.angle_gamma   90.00
#
_symmetry.space_group_name_H-M   'P 1'
#
loop_
_entity.id
_entity.type
_entity.pdbx_description
1 polymer ?
#
loop_
_entity_poly.entity_id
_entity_poly.type
_entity_poly.pdbx_seq_one_letter_code
_entity_poly.pdbx_strand_id
1 'polypeptide(L)'
;MRKSFFILLSFFSISSFAQTNYDFESLYSQQDLKSAVISSQNLPSDRKYGVSYSLKGIIKISDNKVLFYTGDGRIFELDMKSSKAKEYEGKPVEIYAKALQADMLSVLKPEEINFYDPSQEIHPPKFLPKRRQPVLTSKIEDTYEIQNFRWHSEPPSENNFDWRSVKIDASKIKNIYFVKKPFSPEWIAAHSLMLFTFEKGGVIDSFGNETDSIVLSIEAFLREGQEYSLTEGMKNKFNIVWVLASWKDYVERMVYFDKDSDRLVLYPVNLSQSQKKELISYSLLQAAVNREGEYYNTITNNCTNNLVILINKTSDEKKKVKLWEIPYLVYNLKATMPVWVPGYLQKKGILGSEYKTVTKENFLEKID
;
A
#
# COMPACT_ATOMS: atom_id res chain seq x y z
N MET A 1 31.35 56.15 55.48
CA MET A 1 30.35 55.06 55.63
C MET A 1 30.11 54.42 54.26
N ARG A 2 30.83 53.33 53.95
CA ARG A 2 30.64 52.53 52.73
C ARG A 2 29.76 51.33 53.08
N LYS A 3 28.59 51.19 52.45
CA LYS A 3 27.71 50.02 52.60
C LYS A 3 28.12 48.96 51.58
N SER A 4 28.62 47.83 52.06
CA SER A 4 28.85 46.62 51.28
C SER A 4 27.52 45.89 51.05
N PHE A 5 27.21 45.57 49.80
CA PHE A 5 26.10 44.69 49.42
C PHE A 5 26.65 43.25 49.32
N PHE A 6 26.17 42.36 50.18
CA PHE A 6 26.40 40.92 50.06
C PHE A 6 25.35 40.36 49.08
N ILE A 7 25.80 39.77 47.97
CA ILE A 7 24.96 38.98 47.07
C ILE A 7 25.03 37.53 47.52
N LEU A 8 23.89 36.98 47.93
CA LEU A 8 23.69 35.57 48.25
C LEU A 8 23.69 34.77 46.93
N LEU A 9 24.70 33.94 46.68
CA LEU A 9 24.65 32.93 45.61
C LEU A 9 23.87 31.72 46.11
N SER A 10 22.67 31.51 45.58
CA SER A 10 21.92 30.25 45.72
C SER A 10 22.54 29.19 44.82
N PHE A 11 23.14 28.16 45.42
CA PHE A 11 23.52 26.93 44.71
C PHE A 11 22.24 26.17 44.34
N PHE A 12 21.91 26.13 43.04
CA PHE A 12 20.97 25.15 42.51
C PHE A 12 21.70 23.81 42.40
N SER A 13 21.25 22.84 43.18
CA SER A 13 21.61 21.43 43.05
C SER A 13 21.19 20.92 41.67
N ILE A 14 22.15 20.48 40.88
CA ILE A 14 21.91 19.77 39.62
C ILE A 14 21.35 18.40 39.97
N SER A 15 20.04 18.24 39.84
CA SER A 15 19.38 16.94 39.90
C SER A 15 19.93 16.06 38.78
N SER A 16 20.55 14.93 39.13
CA SER A 16 20.92 13.91 38.16
C SER A 16 19.65 13.42 37.46
N PHE A 17 19.50 13.71 36.16
CA PHE A 17 18.45 13.12 35.35
C PHE A 17 18.66 11.61 35.30
N ALA A 18 17.74 10.87 35.91
CA ALA A 18 17.67 9.43 35.77
C ALA A 18 17.44 9.09 34.29
N GLN A 19 18.39 8.40 33.67
CA GLN A 19 18.16 7.66 32.42
C GLN A 19 17.04 6.65 32.69
N THR A 20 15.84 6.93 32.19
CA THR A 20 14.81 5.91 32.08
C THR A 20 15.25 4.93 30.99
N ASN A 21 15.84 3.82 31.39
CA ASN A 21 16.07 2.66 30.51
C ASN A 21 14.71 2.15 30.06
N TYR A 22 14.30 2.49 28.83
CA TYR A 22 13.22 1.78 28.17
C TYR A 22 13.72 0.37 27.83
N ASP A 23 13.26 -0.63 28.57
CA ASP A 23 13.57 -2.03 28.30
C ASP A 23 12.74 -2.54 27.11
N PHE A 24 13.17 -2.18 25.91
CA PHE A 24 12.60 -2.63 24.65
C PHE A 24 12.71 -4.15 24.44
N GLU A 25 13.59 -4.85 25.17
CA GLU A 25 13.73 -6.31 25.06
C GLU A 25 12.52 -7.03 25.67
N SER A 26 11.82 -6.39 26.61
CA SER A 26 10.57 -6.91 27.20
C SER A 26 9.37 -6.93 26.24
N LEU A 27 9.47 -6.25 25.08
CA LEU A 27 8.37 -6.14 24.11
C LEU A 27 8.32 -7.31 23.10
N TYR A 28 9.30 -8.21 23.10
CA TYR A 28 9.42 -9.28 22.10
C TYR A 28 9.82 -10.61 22.74
N SER A 29 9.10 -11.68 22.43
CA SER A 29 9.50 -13.03 22.85
C SER A 29 10.52 -13.63 21.86
N GLN A 30 11.36 -14.57 22.31
CA GLN A 30 12.27 -15.30 21.40
C GLN A 30 11.54 -16.08 20.29
N GLN A 31 10.23 -16.28 20.42
CA GLN A 31 9.40 -16.93 19.41
C GLN A 31 9.05 -15.97 18.25
N ASP A 32 8.86 -14.68 18.55
CA ASP A 32 8.63 -13.61 17.56
C ASP A 32 9.89 -13.36 16.70
N LEU A 33 11.07 -13.54 17.30
CA LEU A 33 12.36 -13.48 16.60
C LEU A 33 12.56 -14.63 15.61
N LYS A 34 11.88 -15.77 15.79
CA LYS A 34 11.99 -16.96 14.91
C LYS A 34 10.95 -16.98 13.79
N SER A 35 9.75 -16.42 14.02
CA SER A 35 8.68 -16.36 13.03
C SER A 35 8.84 -15.22 12.01
N ALA A 36 9.64 -14.19 12.34
CA ALA A 36 9.93 -13.06 11.46
C ALA A 36 10.87 -13.38 10.28
N VAL A 37 11.44 -14.59 10.23
CA VAL A 37 12.21 -15.06 9.07
C VAL A 37 11.24 -15.57 8.00
N ILE A 38 10.43 -14.66 7.44
CA ILE A 38 9.77 -14.92 6.17
C ILE A 38 10.89 -14.99 5.13
N SER A 39 11.25 -16.23 4.79
CA SER A 39 11.93 -16.67 3.56
C SER A 39 12.78 -15.58 2.90
N SER A 40 14.10 -15.64 3.15
CA SER A 40 15.09 -14.98 2.29
C SER A 40 14.94 -15.49 0.85
N GLN A 41 14.06 -14.88 0.08
CA GLN A 41 14.06 -15.06 -1.36
C GLN A 41 15.32 -14.38 -1.89
N ASN A 42 16.11 -15.13 -2.66
CA ASN A 42 17.31 -14.62 -3.32
C ASN A 42 16.98 -13.30 -4.04
N LEU A 43 17.50 -12.19 -3.52
CA LEU A 43 17.35 -10.88 -4.14
C LEU A 43 17.95 -10.96 -5.55
N PRO A 44 17.25 -10.50 -6.60
CA PRO A 44 17.83 -10.37 -7.93
C PRO A 44 19.11 -9.51 -7.84
N SER A 45 20.17 -9.91 -8.55
CA SER A 45 21.44 -9.16 -8.62
C SER A 45 21.25 -7.71 -9.07
N ASP A 46 20.18 -7.44 -9.81
CA ASP A 46 19.81 -6.12 -10.30
C ASP A 46 18.89 -5.43 -9.28
N ARG A 47 19.49 -4.74 -8.31
CA ARG A 47 18.85 -4.06 -7.16
C ARG A 47 17.92 -2.86 -7.50
N LYS A 48 16.79 -3.08 -8.19
CA LYS A 48 15.83 -2.09 -8.72
C LYS A 48 14.86 -1.51 -7.66
N TYR A 49 15.15 -0.36 -7.06
CA TYR A 49 14.30 0.24 -6.00
C TYR A 49 13.26 1.25 -6.53
N GLY A 50 11.97 1.07 -6.19
CA GLY A 50 10.86 1.90 -6.71
C GLY A 50 9.89 2.47 -5.66
N VAL A 51 9.87 1.94 -4.44
CA VAL A 51 8.90 2.32 -3.39
C VAL A 51 9.61 3.01 -2.25
N SER A 52 9.16 4.20 -1.86
CA SER A 52 9.73 4.96 -0.74
C SER A 52 9.00 4.69 0.57
N TYR A 53 9.78 4.63 1.64
CA TYR A 53 9.32 4.54 3.02
C TYR A 53 9.95 5.64 3.89
N SER A 54 9.19 6.21 4.81
CA SER A 54 9.73 6.78 6.05
C SER A 54 9.26 5.94 7.22
N LEU A 55 10.19 5.39 8.00
CA LEU A 55 9.87 4.51 9.11
C LEU A 55 10.68 4.88 10.34
N LYS A 56 10.07 4.69 11.50
CA LYS A 56 10.68 4.91 12.80
C LYS A 56 10.88 3.57 13.51
N GLY A 57 12.01 3.41 14.18
CA GLY A 57 12.34 2.14 14.76
C GLY A 57 13.74 2.07 15.38
N ILE A 58 14.23 0.86 15.56
CA ILE A 58 15.54 0.57 16.13
C ILE A 58 16.29 -0.34 15.16
N ILE A 59 17.57 -0.05 14.96
CA ILE A 59 18.49 -0.91 14.23
C ILE A 59 19.16 -1.88 15.20
N LYS A 60 19.20 -3.17 14.85
CA LYS A 60 20.02 -4.18 15.53
C LYS A 60 20.89 -4.92 14.52
N ILE A 61 22.11 -5.28 14.90
CA ILE A 61 23.01 -6.07 14.08
C ILE A 61 23.02 -7.51 14.61
N SER A 62 22.73 -8.48 13.74
CA SER A 62 22.70 -9.90 14.10
C SER A 62 23.20 -10.74 12.93
N ASP A 63 24.12 -11.68 13.18
CA ASP A 63 24.69 -12.58 12.16
C ASP A 63 25.14 -11.87 10.88
N ASN A 64 25.80 -10.72 11.05
CA ASN A 64 26.29 -9.85 9.97
C ASN A 64 25.20 -9.25 9.07
N LYS A 65 23.92 -9.32 9.48
CA LYS A 65 22.79 -8.61 8.90
C LYS A 65 22.44 -7.39 9.73
N VAL A 66 21.91 -6.38 9.06
CA VAL A 66 21.36 -5.18 9.70
C VAL A 66 19.85 -5.29 9.66
N LEU A 67 19.22 -5.38 10.82
CA LEU A 67 17.78 -5.52 10.97
C LEU A 67 17.20 -4.22 11.53
N PHE A 68 16.04 -3.84 11.02
CA PHE A 68 15.30 -2.67 11.46
C PHE A 68 13.93 -3.08 11.99
N TYR A 69 13.68 -2.77 13.25
CA TYR A 69 12.48 -3.11 13.99
C TYR A 69 11.63 -1.86 14.14
N THR A 70 10.41 -1.91 13.63
CA THR A 70 9.44 -0.81 13.74
C THR A 70 8.57 -0.96 14.98
N GLY A 71 8.00 0.15 15.45
CA GLY A 71 7.10 0.15 16.61
C GLY A 71 5.79 -0.62 16.39
N ASP A 72 5.40 -0.86 15.13
CA ASP A 72 4.23 -1.68 14.77
C ASP A 72 4.55 -3.17 14.58
N GLY A 73 5.78 -3.60 14.93
CA GLY A 73 6.20 -5.00 14.95
C GLY A 73 6.73 -5.53 13.62
N ARG A 74 6.78 -4.72 12.54
CA ARG A 74 7.44 -5.15 11.29
C ARG A 74 8.95 -5.14 11.43
N ILE A 75 9.59 -6.10 10.77
CA ILE A 75 11.04 -6.27 10.73
C ILE A 75 11.50 -6.24 9.28
N PHE A 76 12.53 -5.44 9.01
CA PHE A 76 13.13 -5.26 7.70
C PHE A 76 14.63 -5.57 7.76
N GLU A 77 15.16 -6.23 6.73
CA GLU A 77 16.61 -6.25 6.52
C GLU A 77 17.02 -4.97 5.80
N LEU A 78 18.06 -4.28 6.28
CA LEU A 78 18.61 -3.10 5.63
C LEU A 78 19.78 -3.49 4.71
N ASP A 79 19.69 -3.16 3.41
CA ASP A 79 20.79 -3.29 2.44
C ASP A 79 21.87 -2.23 2.72
N MET A 80 22.60 -2.43 3.81
CA MET A 80 23.72 -1.59 4.23
C MET A 80 24.79 -2.41 4.96
N LYS A 81 26.01 -1.88 5.04
CA LYS A 81 27.10 -2.53 5.75
C LYS A 81 26.90 -2.40 7.26
N SER A 82 27.08 -3.50 8.00
CA SER A 82 27.05 -3.53 9.47
C SER A 82 27.97 -2.50 10.11
N SER A 83 29.15 -2.24 9.51
CA SER A 83 30.08 -1.21 9.99
C SER A 83 29.49 0.21 10.02
N LYS A 84 28.59 0.55 9.08
CA LYS A 84 27.88 1.83 9.06
C LYS A 84 26.70 1.85 10.03
N ALA A 85 26.07 0.70 10.27
CA ALA A 85 24.92 0.59 11.16
C ALA A 85 25.28 0.72 12.65
N LYS A 86 26.52 0.40 13.03
CA LYS A 86 27.00 0.42 14.44
C LYS A 86 26.73 1.72 15.18
N GLU A 87 26.75 2.87 14.49
CA GLU A 87 26.50 4.17 15.10
C GLU A 87 25.07 4.33 15.63
N TYR A 88 24.12 3.64 14.99
CA TYR A 88 22.67 3.72 15.23
C TYR A 88 22.13 2.55 16.05
N GLU A 89 22.94 1.52 16.27
CA GLU A 89 22.51 0.28 16.93
C GLU A 89 21.92 0.55 18.32
N GLY A 90 20.74 -0.01 18.57
CA GLY A 90 20.00 0.13 19.83
C GLY A 90 19.41 1.52 20.10
N LYS A 91 19.63 2.50 19.22
CA LYS A 91 19.09 3.87 19.36
C LYS A 91 17.82 4.04 18.52
N PRO A 92 16.87 4.86 18.96
CA PRO A 92 15.73 5.22 18.12
C PRO A 92 16.19 6.05 16.91
N VAL A 93 15.76 5.63 15.72
CA VAL A 93 16.06 6.30 14.46
C VAL A 93 14.82 6.41 13.58
N GLU A 94 14.82 7.42 12.73
CA GLU A 94 13.96 7.50 11.56
C GLU A 94 14.81 7.21 10.31
N ILE A 95 14.32 6.32 9.47
CA ILE A 95 14.95 5.99 8.20
C ILE A 95 14.08 6.48 7.05
N TYR A 96 14.71 7.11 6.07
CA TYR A 96 14.15 7.22 4.73
C TYR A 96 14.80 6.15 3.86
N ALA A 97 13.99 5.25 3.31
CA ALA A 97 14.49 4.05 2.65
C ALA A 97 13.66 3.67 1.43
N LYS A 98 14.23 2.80 0.60
CA LYS A 98 13.57 2.28 -0.60
C LYS A 98 13.39 0.77 -0.55
N ALA A 99 12.19 0.29 -0.83
CA ALA A 99 11.94 -1.11 -1.16
C ALA A 99 12.10 -1.34 -2.67
N LEU A 100 12.37 -2.59 -3.05
CA LEU A 100 12.54 -2.98 -4.46
C LEU A 100 11.25 -2.68 -5.24
N GLN A 101 10.13 -3.19 -4.72
CA GLN A 101 8.82 -3.17 -5.33
C GLN A 101 7.76 -3.28 -4.24
N ALA A 102 6.52 -2.88 -4.52
CA ALA A 102 5.46 -2.81 -3.51
C ALA A 102 5.03 -4.18 -2.93
N ASP A 103 5.44 -5.27 -3.59
CA ASP A 103 5.22 -6.65 -3.17
C ASP A 103 6.51 -7.35 -2.68
N MET A 104 7.63 -6.61 -2.60
CA MET A 104 8.94 -7.06 -2.12
C MET A 104 9.44 -6.11 -1.02
N LEU A 105 8.91 -6.30 0.18
CA LEU A 105 9.04 -5.37 1.30
C LEU A 105 9.96 -5.86 2.43
N SER A 106 10.57 -7.04 2.31
CA SER A 106 11.42 -7.58 3.39
C SER A 106 12.78 -6.91 3.49
N VAL A 107 13.24 -6.27 2.41
CA VAL A 107 14.56 -5.63 2.32
C VAL A 107 14.39 -4.17 1.91
N LEU A 108 14.98 -3.28 2.71
CA LEU A 108 14.98 -1.84 2.47
C LEU A 108 16.41 -1.35 2.25
N LYS A 109 16.62 -0.49 1.25
CA LYS A 109 17.86 0.25 1.09
C LYS A 109 17.72 1.61 1.77
N PRO A 110 18.38 1.85 2.92
CA PRO A 110 18.35 3.17 3.55
C PRO A 110 19.07 4.20 2.66
N GLU A 111 18.42 5.34 2.44
CA GLU A 111 19.00 6.53 1.80
C GLU A 111 19.44 7.54 2.87
N GLU A 112 18.66 7.67 3.96
CA GLU A 112 18.96 8.51 5.11
C GLU A 112 18.61 7.79 6.41
N ILE A 113 19.39 8.04 7.46
CA ILE A 113 19.14 7.54 8.82
C ILE A 113 19.42 8.72 9.76
N ASN A 114 18.42 9.11 10.53
CA ASN A 114 18.50 10.22 11.49
C ASN A 114 18.15 9.70 12.88
N PHE A 115 18.80 10.23 13.92
CA PHE A 115 18.36 9.98 15.30
C PHE A 115 16.96 10.55 15.50
N TYR A 116 16.12 9.78 16.18
CA TYR A 116 14.74 10.12 16.46
C TYR A 116 14.53 10.33 17.95
N ASP A 117 13.87 11.42 18.33
CA ASP A 117 13.43 11.66 19.71
C ASP A 117 11.90 11.50 19.77
N PRO A 118 11.39 10.39 20.34
CA PRO A 118 9.95 10.17 20.47
C PRO A 118 9.22 11.25 21.26
N SER A 119 9.92 11.99 22.12
CA SER A 119 9.30 13.05 22.93
C SER A 119 8.95 14.30 22.12
N GLN A 120 9.50 14.45 20.91
CA GLN A 120 9.27 15.57 20.00
C GLN A 120 8.37 15.18 18.81
N GLU A 121 7.62 14.07 18.94
CA GLU A 121 6.80 13.57 17.85
C GLU A 121 5.66 14.53 17.49
N ILE A 122 5.63 14.90 16.21
CA ILE A 122 4.51 15.64 15.63
C ILE A 122 3.54 14.62 15.05
N HIS A 123 2.30 14.63 15.53
CA HIS A 123 1.23 13.81 14.98
C HIS A 123 0.60 14.50 13.78
N PRO A 124 0.71 13.92 12.56
CA PRO A 124 0.06 14.50 11.38
C PRO A 124 -1.48 14.40 11.49
N PRO A 125 -2.22 15.22 10.72
CA PRO A 125 -3.68 15.11 10.67
C PRO A 125 -4.15 13.71 10.30
N LYS A 126 -5.36 13.35 10.73
CA LYS A 126 -5.93 12.02 10.46
C LYS A 126 -6.12 11.81 8.97
N PHE A 127 -6.08 10.54 8.54
CA PHE A 127 -6.45 10.19 7.18
C PHE A 127 -7.94 10.36 6.92
N LEU A 128 -8.31 10.69 5.69
CA LEU A 128 -9.70 10.80 5.28
C LEU A 128 -10.43 9.45 5.47
N PRO A 129 -11.65 9.44 6.06
CA PRO A 129 -12.34 8.23 6.48
C PRO A 129 -12.84 7.36 5.33
N LYS A 130 -12.79 7.86 4.09
CA LYS A 130 -13.24 7.15 2.87
C LYS A 130 -12.36 5.96 2.49
N ARG A 131 -11.20 5.81 3.11
CA ARG A 131 -10.23 4.74 2.87
C ARG A 131 -9.84 4.10 4.19
N ARG A 132 -9.82 2.77 4.22
CA ARG A 132 -9.23 1.99 5.31
C ARG A 132 -8.40 0.89 4.69
N GLN A 133 -7.29 0.56 5.35
CA GLN A 133 -6.48 -0.58 4.97
C GLN A 133 -7.23 -1.88 5.34
N PRO A 134 -7.44 -2.80 4.39
CA PRO A 134 -7.93 -4.14 4.67
C PRO A 134 -7.06 -4.85 5.70
N VAL A 135 -7.69 -5.67 6.53
CA VAL A 135 -6.99 -6.52 7.50
C VAL A 135 -7.41 -7.96 7.26
N LEU A 136 -6.46 -8.82 6.91
CA LEU A 136 -6.68 -10.25 6.80
C LEU A 136 -6.73 -10.85 8.21
N THR A 137 -7.88 -11.41 8.60
CA THR A 137 -8.06 -12.03 9.92
C THR A 137 -7.94 -13.54 9.89
N SER A 138 -8.28 -14.16 8.76
CA SER A 138 -8.16 -15.60 8.57
C SER A 138 -7.94 -15.94 7.10
N LYS A 139 -7.20 -17.02 6.87
CA LYS A 139 -7.08 -17.66 5.56
C LYS A 139 -7.13 -19.17 5.76
N ILE A 140 -8.17 -19.80 5.24
CA ILE A 140 -8.36 -21.26 5.25
C ILE A 140 -8.52 -21.70 3.81
N GLU A 141 -7.54 -22.45 3.30
CA GLU A 141 -7.46 -22.85 1.89
C GLU A 141 -7.59 -21.63 0.94
N ASP A 142 -8.66 -21.58 0.15
CA ASP A 142 -8.99 -20.51 -0.79
C ASP A 142 -9.96 -19.46 -0.22
N THR A 143 -10.35 -19.60 1.04
CA THR A 143 -11.25 -18.69 1.73
C THR A 143 -10.48 -17.69 2.58
N TYR A 144 -10.79 -16.41 2.40
CA TYR A 144 -10.17 -15.27 3.06
C TYR A 144 -11.21 -14.51 3.88
N GLU A 145 -10.90 -14.21 5.13
CA GLU A 145 -11.69 -13.29 5.95
C GLU A 145 -10.97 -11.96 6.06
N ILE A 146 -11.63 -10.90 5.63
CA ILE A 146 -11.05 -9.56 5.52
C ILE A 146 -11.95 -8.56 6.24
N GLN A 147 -11.38 -7.82 7.17
CA GLN A 147 -11.98 -6.64 7.78
C GLN A 147 -11.65 -5.37 6.97
N ASN A 148 -12.33 -4.27 7.29
CA ASN A 148 -12.20 -2.98 6.61
C ASN A 148 -12.51 -3.07 5.10
N PHE A 149 -13.44 -3.94 4.72
CA PHE A 149 -13.98 -3.98 3.37
C PHE A 149 -15.10 -2.93 3.24
N ARG A 150 -15.04 -2.08 2.22
CA ARG A 150 -16.06 -1.05 2.00
C ARG A 150 -17.28 -1.64 1.30
N TRP A 151 -18.39 -1.70 2.01
CA TRP A 151 -19.64 -2.24 1.52
C TRP A 151 -20.58 -1.13 1.07
N HIS A 152 -21.55 -1.50 0.22
CA HIS A 152 -22.56 -0.56 -0.27
C HIS A 152 -23.62 -0.30 0.80
N SER A 153 -24.00 0.98 0.94
CA SER A 153 -25.11 1.44 1.77
C SER A 153 -26.22 1.98 0.87
N GLU A 154 -27.47 1.69 1.19
CA GLU A 154 -28.62 2.18 0.43
C GLU A 154 -29.47 3.13 1.29
N PRO A 155 -29.60 4.43 0.94
CA PRO A 155 -28.92 5.14 -0.15
C PRO A 155 -27.43 5.43 0.16
N PRO A 156 -26.58 5.61 -0.87
CA PRO A 156 -25.18 5.98 -0.65
C PRO A 156 -25.09 7.44 -0.17
N SER A 157 -24.12 7.73 0.68
CA SER A 157 -23.83 9.08 1.20
C SER A 157 -22.37 9.44 0.95
N GLU A 158 -22.10 10.68 0.54
CA GLU A 158 -20.76 11.14 0.13
C GLU A 158 -19.70 10.88 1.21
N ASN A 159 -20.05 11.13 2.48
CA ASN A 159 -19.11 11.10 3.61
C ASN A 159 -19.38 9.99 4.64
N ASN A 160 -20.36 9.12 4.38
CA ASN A 160 -20.63 7.97 5.24
C ASN A 160 -20.31 6.66 4.51
N PHE A 161 -19.56 5.77 5.16
CA PHE A 161 -19.02 4.55 4.56
C PHE A 161 -19.31 3.36 5.45
N ASP A 162 -19.91 2.32 4.89
CA ASP A 162 -20.09 1.06 5.59
C ASP A 162 -18.84 0.20 5.46
N TRP A 163 -18.24 -0.13 6.60
CA TRP A 163 -17.10 -1.02 6.69
C TRP A 163 -17.55 -2.34 7.29
N ARG A 164 -17.30 -3.44 6.58
CA ARG A 164 -17.74 -4.79 6.97
C ARG A 164 -16.53 -5.71 7.08
N SER A 165 -16.72 -6.81 7.80
CA SER A 165 -15.93 -8.02 7.60
C SER A 165 -16.57 -8.81 6.47
N VAL A 166 -15.77 -9.38 5.58
CA VAL A 166 -16.23 -10.20 4.46
C VAL A 166 -15.47 -11.50 4.38
N LYS A 167 -16.16 -12.55 3.94
CA LYS A 167 -15.58 -13.81 3.54
C LYS A 167 -15.53 -13.86 2.01
N ILE A 168 -14.34 -14.07 1.46
CA ILE A 168 -14.10 -14.17 0.01
C ILE A 168 -13.55 -15.56 -0.30
N ASP A 169 -14.26 -16.30 -1.15
CA ASP A 169 -13.84 -17.59 -1.68
C ASP A 169 -13.19 -17.39 -3.05
N ALA A 170 -11.86 -17.46 -3.09
CA ALA A 170 -11.07 -17.26 -4.31
C ALA A 170 -11.31 -18.36 -5.36
N SER A 171 -11.82 -19.54 -4.97
CA SER A 171 -12.13 -20.63 -5.91
C SER A 171 -13.31 -20.29 -6.82
N LYS A 172 -14.20 -19.39 -6.36
CA LYS A 172 -15.39 -18.92 -7.08
C LYS A 172 -15.15 -17.75 -8.02
N ILE A 173 -13.90 -17.37 -8.28
CA ILE A 173 -13.58 -16.28 -9.21
C ILE A 173 -14.08 -16.62 -10.62
N LYS A 174 -14.80 -15.69 -11.28
CA LYS A 174 -15.26 -15.82 -12.67
C LYS A 174 -14.34 -15.07 -13.62
N ASN A 175 -14.30 -13.74 -13.50
CA ASN A 175 -13.55 -12.87 -14.39
C ASN A 175 -12.77 -11.80 -13.61
N ILE A 176 -11.76 -11.26 -14.29
CA ILE A 176 -10.92 -10.18 -13.77
C ILE A 176 -10.86 -9.13 -14.87
N TYR A 177 -11.09 -7.88 -14.50
CA TYR A 177 -11.05 -6.75 -15.40
C TYR A 177 -10.04 -5.72 -14.87
N PHE A 178 -9.14 -5.30 -15.75
CA PHE A 178 -8.41 -4.06 -15.56
C PHE A 178 -9.37 -2.91 -15.91
N VAL A 179 -9.55 -1.98 -15.00
CA VAL A 179 -10.50 -0.88 -15.17
C VAL A 179 -9.76 0.44 -15.25
N LYS A 180 -9.95 1.14 -16.36
CA LYS A 180 -9.48 2.52 -16.55
C LYS A 180 -10.60 3.48 -16.20
N LYS A 181 -10.30 4.41 -15.30
CA LYS A 181 -11.15 5.52 -14.89
C LYS A 181 -10.54 6.84 -15.38
N PRO A 182 -10.88 7.32 -16.57
CA PRO A 182 -10.36 8.61 -17.06
C PRO A 182 -10.79 9.74 -16.13
N PHE A 183 -9.92 10.74 -15.94
CA PHE A 183 -10.32 11.99 -15.30
C PHE A 183 -9.75 13.20 -16.03
N SER A 184 -10.41 14.35 -15.92
CA SER A 184 -10.00 15.55 -16.63
C SER A 184 -8.68 16.12 -16.09
N PRO A 185 -7.68 16.46 -16.93
CA PRO A 185 -7.62 16.26 -18.37
C PRO A 185 -7.22 14.82 -18.76
N GLU A 186 -8.09 14.13 -19.50
CA GLU A 186 -8.00 12.68 -19.77
C GLU A 186 -6.74 12.23 -20.51
N TRP A 187 -6.05 13.16 -21.18
CA TRP A 187 -4.85 12.87 -21.95
C TRP A 187 -3.60 12.74 -21.07
N ILE A 188 -3.60 13.23 -19.83
CA ILE A 188 -2.45 13.15 -18.91
C ILE A 188 -2.66 12.08 -17.86
N ALA A 189 -3.89 11.86 -17.41
CA ALA A 189 -4.12 11.14 -16.19
C ALA A 189 -5.43 10.35 -16.19
N ALA A 190 -5.37 9.19 -15.57
CA ALA A 190 -6.52 8.33 -15.29
C ALA A 190 -6.22 7.60 -13.98
N HIS A 191 -7.23 7.04 -13.35
CA HIS A 191 -7.07 6.08 -12.28
C HIS A 191 -7.22 4.67 -12.82
N SER A 192 -6.48 3.73 -12.25
CA SER A 192 -6.53 2.31 -12.64
C SER A 192 -6.91 1.49 -11.41
N LEU A 193 -7.82 0.55 -11.58
CA LEU A 193 -8.27 -0.36 -10.53
C LEU A 193 -8.51 -1.76 -11.11
N MET A 194 -8.57 -2.76 -10.25
CA MET A 194 -8.91 -4.13 -10.65
C MET A 194 -10.32 -4.46 -10.16
N LEU A 195 -11.14 -5.01 -11.05
CA LEU A 195 -12.44 -5.56 -10.73
C LEU A 195 -12.38 -7.08 -10.83
N PHE A 196 -12.89 -7.77 -9.82
CA PHE A 196 -13.01 -9.22 -9.77
C PHE A 196 -14.48 -9.58 -9.67
N THR A 197 -14.95 -10.48 -10.52
CA THR A 197 -16.32 -11.03 -10.47
C THR A 197 -16.31 -12.46 -9.97
N PHE A 198 -17.37 -12.87 -9.27
CA PHE A 198 -17.47 -14.15 -8.58
C PHE A 198 -18.77 -14.87 -8.92
N GLU A 199 -18.77 -16.18 -8.77
CA GLU A 199 -19.98 -16.98 -8.69
C GLU A 199 -20.77 -16.64 -7.41
N LYS A 200 -22.06 -17.02 -7.40
CA LYS A 200 -22.93 -16.80 -6.24
C LYS A 200 -22.32 -17.37 -4.95
N GLY A 201 -22.43 -16.61 -3.86
CA GLY A 201 -21.81 -16.94 -2.58
C GLY A 201 -20.28 -16.95 -2.60
N GLY A 202 -19.64 -16.27 -3.57
CA GLY A 202 -18.19 -16.06 -3.59
C GLY A 202 -17.74 -14.98 -2.62
N VAL A 203 -18.57 -13.96 -2.38
CA VAL A 203 -18.29 -12.89 -1.42
C VAL A 203 -19.52 -12.66 -0.55
N ILE A 204 -19.35 -12.84 0.75
CA ILE A 204 -20.42 -12.75 1.76
C ILE A 204 -19.95 -11.84 2.89
N ASP A 205 -20.73 -10.83 3.27
CA ASP A 205 -20.42 -9.98 4.41
C ASP A 205 -20.79 -10.64 5.76
N SER A 206 -20.40 -10.00 6.86
CA SER A 206 -20.69 -10.47 8.22
C SER A 206 -22.18 -10.51 8.59
N PHE A 207 -23.07 -9.98 7.73
CA PHE A 207 -24.52 -9.97 7.92
C PHE A 207 -25.24 -10.95 6.98
N GLY A 208 -24.49 -11.71 6.17
CA GLY A 208 -25.04 -12.68 5.22
C GLY A 208 -25.45 -12.08 3.88
N ASN A 209 -25.12 -10.82 3.60
CA ASN A 209 -25.35 -10.21 2.28
C ASN A 209 -24.28 -10.68 1.30
N GLU A 210 -24.68 -10.89 0.04
CA GLU A 210 -23.77 -11.31 -1.03
C GLU A 210 -23.45 -10.15 -2.00
N THR A 211 -22.25 -10.17 -2.57
CA THR A 211 -21.91 -9.38 -3.78
C THR A 211 -21.29 -10.31 -4.82
N ASP A 212 -21.57 -10.06 -6.10
CA ASP A 212 -20.98 -10.81 -7.21
C ASP A 212 -19.63 -10.24 -7.66
N SER A 213 -19.20 -9.11 -7.07
CA SER A 213 -18.03 -8.39 -7.55
C SER A 213 -17.39 -7.50 -6.49
N ILE A 214 -16.06 -7.42 -6.54
CA ILE A 214 -15.23 -6.58 -5.67
C ILE A 214 -14.21 -5.80 -6.48
N VAL A 215 -13.79 -4.67 -5.93
CA VAL A 215 -12.77 -3.78 -6.47
C VAL A 215 -11.55 -3.78 -5.57
N LEU A 216 -10.37 -3.88 -6.17
CA LEU A 216 -9.12 -3.43 -5.58
C LEU A 216 -8.72 -2.09 -6.20
N SER A 217 -8.60 -1.08 -5.35
CA SER A 217 -8.14 0.26 -5.74
C SER A 217 -6.91 0.65 -4.92
N ILE A 218 -5.84 1.06 -5.58
CA ILE A 218 -4.61 1.54 -4.94
C ILE A 218 -4.58 3.06 -5.03
N GLU A 219 -4.64 3.75 -3.90
CA GLU A 219 -4.94 5.18 -3.86
C GLU A 219 -3.93 5.97 -3.03
N ALA A 220 -3.79 7.25 -3.36
CA ALA A 220 -3.14 8.20 -2.45
C ALA A 220 -3.99 8.33 -1.18
N PHE A 221 -3.38 8.07 -0.03
CA PHE A 221 -4.02 8.13 1.27
C PHE A 221 -3.89 9.54 1.84
N LEU A 222 -4.87 10.37 1.47
CA LEU A 222 -4.91 11.78 1.86
C LEU A 222 -5.30 11.93 3.34
N ARG A 223 -4.68 12.91 3.99
CA ARG A 223 -5.05 13.41 5.32
C ARG A 223 -6.07 14.54 5.23
N GLU A 224 -6.72 14.82 6.35
CA GLU A 224 -7.58 16.00 6.50
C GLU A 224 -6.81 17.27 6.09
N GLY A 225 -7.43 18.07 5.22
CA GLY A 225 -6.81 19.28 4.65
C GLY A 225 -5.85 19.03 3.47
N GLN A 226 -5.61 17.79 3.05
CA GLN A 226 -4.84 17.51 1.84
C GLN A 226 -5.73 17.37 0.61
N GLU A 227 -5.32 18.04 -0.47
CA GLU A 227 -5.86 17.84 -1.81
C GLU A 227 -4.85 17.08 -2.66
N TYR A 228 -5.34 16.23 -3.55
CA TYR A 228 -4.46 15.45 -4.42
C TYR A 228 -3.84 16.34 -5.51
N SER A 229 -2.56 16.15 -5.76
CA SER A 229 -1.85 16.75 -6.89
C SER A 229 -0.81 15.78 -7.44
N LEU A 230 -0.73 15.67 -8.76
CA LEU A 230 0.29 14.85 -9.44
C LEU A 230 1.70 15.28 -9.05
N THR A 231 1.96 16.58 -8.91
CA THR A 231 3.29 17.12 -8.59
C THR A 231 3.69 16.84 -7.15
N GLU A 232 2.74 16.95 -6.22
CA GLU A 232 2.98 16.60 -4.82
C GLU A 232 3.12 15.08 -4.63
N GLY A 233 2.41 14.29 -5.44
CA GLY A 233 2.61 12.84 -5.53
C GLY A 233 4.01 12.45 -6.00
N MET A 234 4.62 13.17 -6.95
CA MET A 234 6.01 12.93 -7.34
C MET A 234 7.02 13.22 -6.21
N LYS A 235 6.66 14.07 -5.26
CA LYS A 235 7.48 14.46 -4.09
C LYS A 235 7.18 13.63 -2.84
N ASN A 236 6.47 12.50 -2.96
CA ASN A 236 6.12 11.62 -1.84
C ASN A 236 5.35 12.34 -0.71
N LYS A 237 4.42 13.24 -1.05
CA LYS A 237 3.61 13.97 -0.04
C LYS A 237 2.37 13.23 0.45
N PHE A 238 2.06 12.09 -0.16
CA PHE A 238 0.91 11.27 0.20
C PHE A 238 1.37 9.88 0.58
N ASN A 239 0.76 9.32 1.64
CA ASN A 239 0.86 7.88 1.89
C ASN A 239 0.06 7.11 0.81
N ILE A 240 0.21 5.79 0.78
CA ILE A 240 -0.53 4.91 -0.13
C ILE A 240 -1.45 3.99 0.67
N VAL A 241 -2.62 3.66 0.10
CA VAL A 241 -3.54 2.68 0.67
C VAL A 241 -4.13 1.82 -0.41
N TRP A 242 -4.25 0.52 -0.14
CA TRP A 242 -4.92 -0.43 -1.00
C TRP A 242 -6.30 -0.68 -0.40
N VAL A 243 -7.35 -0.41 -1.14
CA VAL A 243 -8.73 -0.46 -0.66
C VAL A 243 -9.47 -1.59 -1.36
N LEU A 244 -10.21 -2.37 -0.56
CA LEU A 244 -11.18 -3.34 -1.06
C LEU A 244 -12.59 -2.82 -0.84
N ALA A 245 -13.42 -2.90 -1.88
CA ALA A 245 -14.81 -2.47 -1.84
C ALA A 245 -15.70 -3.39 -2.70
N SER A 246 -17.01 -3.40 -2.47
CA SER A 246 -17.93 -4.00 -3.45
C SER A 246 -17.96 -3.13 -4.70
N TRP A 247 -18.19 -3.75 -5.87
CA TRP A 247 -18.34 -2.98 -7.11
C TRP A 247 -19.49 -1.97 -7.02
N LYS A 248 -20.63 -2.39 -6.45
CA LYS A 248 -21.81 -1.54 -6.24
C LYS A 248 -21.46 -0.26 -5.46
N ASP A 249 -20.72 -0.38 -4.35
CA ASP A 249 -20.26 0.79 -3.58
C ASP A 249 -19.37 1.70 -4.42
N TYR A 250 -18.36 1.12 -5.09
CA TYR A 250 -17.40 1.89 -5.86
C TYR A 250 -18.06 2.67 -7.00
N VAL A 251 -18.90 1.98 -7.80
CA VAL A 251 -19.49 2.56 -9.00
C VAL A 251 -20.56 3.60 -8.68
N GLU A 252 -21.39 3.38 -7.67
CA GLU A 252 -22.39 4.36 -7.26
C GLU A 252 -21.75 5.64 -6.73
N ARG A 253 -20.70 5.53 -5.93
CA ARG A 253 -19.96 6.71 -5.45
C ARG A 253 -19.30 7.46 -6.58
N MET A 254 -18.78 6.74 -7.58
CA MET A 254 -18.26 7.36 -8.81
C MET A 254 -19.38 8.15 -9.50
N VAL A 255 -20.52 7.51 -9.77
CA VAL A 255 -21.63 8.13 -10.51
C VAL A 255 -22.28 9.30 -9.77
N TYR A 256 -22.42 9.22 -8.44
CA TYR A 256 -23.16 10.22 -7.66
C TYR A 256 -22.29 11.34 -7.09
N PHE A 257 -21.01 11.08 -6.78
CA PHE A 257 -20.18 12.02 -6.02
C PHE A 257 -18.85 12.37 -6.69
N ASP A 258 -18.41 11.60 -7.69
CA ASP A 258 -17.18 11.92 -8.40
C ASP A 258 -17.45 12.96 -9.49
N LYS A 259 -16.76 14.09 -9.41
CA LYS A 259 -16.88 15.20 -10.37
C LYS A 259 -15.81 15.14 -11.45
N ASP A 260 -14.79 14.30 -11.27
CA ASP A 260 -13.58 14.28 -12.09
C ASP A 260 -13.66 13.22 -13.19
N SER A 261 -14.56 12.23 -13.05
CA SER A 261 -14.71 11.08 -13.94
C SER A 261 -16.19 10.79 -14.20
N ASP A 262 -16.54 10.51 -15.45
CA ASP A 262 -17.91 10.17 -15.88
C ASP A 262 -18.11 8.69 -16.24
N ARG A 263 -17.01 7.92 -16.36
CA ARG A 263 -17.06 6.54 -16.84
C ARG A 263 -15.95 5.62 -16.31
N LEU A 264 -16.18 4.31 -16.41
CA LEU A 264 -15.21 3.25 -16.12
C LEU A 264 -15.12 2.32 -17.33
N VAL A 265 -13.93 2.16 -17.89
CA VAL A 265 -13.69 1.33 -19.08
C VAL A 265 -13.05 0.01 -18.66
N LEU A 266 -13.76 -1.10 -18.90
CA LEU A 266 -13.36 -2.45 -18.48
C LEU A 266 -12.62 -3.18 -19.59
N TYR A 267 -11.46 -3.74 -19.26
CA TYR A 267 -10.64 -4.57 -20.13
C TYR A 267 -10.44 -5.94 -19.46
N PRO A 268 -10.91 -7.04 -20.06
CA PRO A 268 -10.76 -8.37 -19.47
C PRO A 268 -9.27 -8.74 -19.42
N VAL A 269 -8.85 -9.34 -18.31
CA VAL A 269 -7.47 -9.85 -18.15
C VAL A 269 -7.44 -11.30 -18.65
N ASN A 270 -6.62 -11.56 -19.66
CA ASN A 270 -6.52 -12.86 -20.33
C ASN A 270 -5.72 -13.85 -19.50
N LEU A 271 -6.40 -14.54 -18.59
CA LEU A 271 -5.83 -15.53 -17.66
C LEU A 271 -6.63 -16.84 -17.69
N SER A 272 -5.95 -17.96 -17.49
CA SER A 272 -6.60 -19.24 -17.20
C SER A 272 -7.33 -19.18 -15.85
N GLN A 273 -8.20 -20.15 -15.58
CA GLN A 273 -8.93 -20.21 -14.31
C GLN A 273 -7.98 -20.31 -13.10
N SER A 274 -6.89 -21.09 -13.21
CA SER A 274 -5.89 -21.20 -12.14
C SER A 274 -5.15 -19.89 -11.92
N GLN A 275 -4.79 -19.17 -12.99
CA GLN A 275 -4.13 -17.86 -12.91
C GLN A 275 -5.06 -16.78 -12.33
N LYS A 276 -6.37 -16.83 -12.64
CA LYS A 276 -7.36 -15.93 -12.03
C LYS A 276 -7.41 -16.11 -10.52
N LYS A 277 -7.53 -17.37 -10.07
CA LYS A 277 -7.51 -17.73 -8.65
C LYS A 277 -6.23 -17.25 -7.96
N GLU A 278 -5.07 -17.49 -8.56
CA GLU A 278 -3.80 -17.01 -8.04
C GLU A 278 -3.76 -15.47 -7.93
N LEU A 279 -4.28 -14.76 -8.94
CA LEU A 279 -4.25 -13.30 -8.97
C LEU A 279 -5.15 -12.69 -7.89
N ILE A 280 -6.38 -13.19 -7.70
CA ILE A 280 -7.24 -12.70 -6.62
C ILE A 280 -6.62 -13.03 -5.26
N SER A 281 -6.16 -14.27 -5.04
CA SER A 281 -5.48 -14.68 -3.81
C SER A 281 -4.31 -13.77 -3.47
N TYR A 282 -3.45 -13.47 -4.44
CA TYR A 282 -2.31 -12.58 -4.24
C TYR A 282 -2.73 -11.14 -4.01
N SER A 283 -3.73 -10.65 -4.73
CA SER A 283 -4.27 -9.29 -4.58
C SER A 283 -4.84 -9.06 -3.18
N LEU A 284 -5.58 -10.03 -2.62
CA LEU A 284 -6.12 -9.96 -1.26
C LEU A 284 -5.01 -9.92 -0.20
N LEU A 285 -3.97 -10.74 -0.36
CA LEU A 285 -2.80 -10.73 0.53
C LEU A 285 -2.07 -9.40 0.48
N GLN A 286 -1.83 -8.86 -0.73
CA GLN A 286 -1.12 -7.59 -0.90
C GLN A 286 -1.92 -6.37 -0.43
N ALA A 287 -3.26 -6.42 -0.52
CA ALA A 287 -4.14 -5.39 0.01
C ALA A 287 -4.15 -5.36 1.54
N ALA A 288 -3.88 -6.49 2.20
CA ALA A 288 -3.84 -6.61 3.66
C ALA A 288 -2.47 -6.27 4.28
N VAL A 289 -1.43 -6.06 3.47
CA VAL A 289 -0.09 -5.68 3.94
C VAL A 289 -0.16 -4.35 4.70
N ASN A 290 0.50 -4.28 5.87
CA ASN A 290 0.71 -3.02 6.58
C ASN A 290 1.70 -2.12 5.82
N ARG A 291 1.14 -1.04 5.26
CA ARG A 291 1.86 -0.04 4.45
C ARG A 291 2.14 1.27 5.21
N GLU A 292 2.07 1.25 6.53
CA GLU A 292 2.44 2.42 7.34
C GLU A 292 3.86 2.87 6.98
N GLY A 293 4.02 4.18 6.75
CA GLY A 293 5.27 4.79 6.27
C GLY A 293 5.52 4.69 4.76
N GLU A 294 4.74 3.93 4.00
CA GLU A 294 4.86 3.83 2.54
C GLU A 294 4.29 5.07 1.85
N TYR A 295 5.00 5.55 0.82
CA TYR A 295 4.57 6.70 0.03
C TYR A 295 3.95 6.30 -1.31
N TYR A 296 2.87 6.98 -1.66
CA TYR A 296 2.37 7.03 -3.02
C TYR A 296 3.30 7.92 -3.84
N ASN A 297 3.74 7.42 -4.99
CA ASN A 297 4.50 8.20 -5.96
C ASN A 297 3.84 8.12 -7.33
N THR A 298 3.55 9.28 -7.92
CA THR A 298 2.86 9.40 -9.23
C THR A 298 3.54 8.59 -10.33
N ILE A 299 4.86 8.39 -10.27
CA ILE A 299 5.63 7.69 -11.30
C ILE A 299 5.96 6.26 -10.86
N THR A 300 6.49 6.07 -9.65
CA THR A 300 7.15 4.82 -9.25
C THR A 300 6.34 3.92 -8.32
N ASN A 301 5.31 4.45 -7.66
CA ASN A 301 4.44 3.71 -6.76
C ASN A 301 3.00 4.25 -6.78
N ASN A 302 2.30 3.98 -7.87
CA ASN A 302 0.93 4.44 -8.12
C ASN A 302 -0.03 3.28 -8.36
N CYS A 303 -1.29 3.61 -8.67
CA CYS A 303 -2.33 2.63 -8.95
C CYS A 303 -1.97 1.66 -10.08
N THR A 304 -1.43 2.16 -11.18
CA THR A 304 -1.11 1.35 -12.36
C THR A 304 0.11 0.46 -12.15
N ASN A 305 1.18 0.98 -11.53
CA ASN A 305 2.38 0.17 -11.25
C ASN A 305 2.00 -1.08 -10.48
N ASN A 306 1.22 -0.89 -9.41
CA ASN A 306 0.82 -1.93 -8.50
C ASN A 306 -0.09 -2.97 -9.16
N LEU A 307 -0.99 -2.57 -10.06
CA LEU A 307 -1.76 -3.54 -10.83
C LEU A 307 -0.89 -4.34 -11.81
N VAL A 308 0.08 -3.70 -12.47
CA VAL A 308 1.03 -4.41 -13.34
C VAL A 308 1.90 -5.38 -12.55
N ILE A 309 2.31 -5.01 -11.34
CA ILE A 309 3.03 -5.88 -10.39
C ILE A 309 2.20 -7.12 -10.07
N LEU A 310 0.93 -6.95 -9.71
CA LEU A 310 0.01 -8.05 -9.44
C LEU A 310 -0.17 -8.96 -10.66
N ILE A 311 -0.41 -8.40 -11.84
CA ILE A 311 -0.55 -9.17 -13.09
C ILE A 311 0.73 -9.94 -13.42
N ASN A 312 1.90 -9.32 -13.23
CA ASN A 312 3.19 -9.95 -13.47
C ASN A 312 3.41 -11.18 -12.59
N LYS A 313 2.82 -11.22 -11.39
CA LYS A 313 2.94 -12.37 -10.49
C LYS A 313 2.39 -13.65 -11.11
N THR A 314 1.29 -13.55 -11.86
CA THR A 314 0.57 -14.68 -12.45
C THR A 314 0.80 -14.86 -13.95
N SER A 315 1.55 -13.94 -14.56
CA SER A 315 1.88 -13.95 -15.99
C SER A 315 3.08 -14.85 -16.29
N ASP A 316 3.04 -15.53 -17.45
CA ASP A 316 4.19 -16.23 -18.01
C ASP A 316 5.38 -15.26 -18.18
N GLU A 317 6.61 -15.78 -18.03
CA GLU A 317 7.85 -14.99 -18.14
C GLU A 317 7.91 -14.12 -19.41
N LYS A 318 7.42 -14.63 -20.54
CA LYS A 318 7.40 -13.91 -21.82
C LYS A 318 6.44 -12.71 -21.82
N LYS A 319 5.37 -12.78 -21.02
CA LYS A 319 4.35 -11.74 -20.93
C LYS A 319 4.71 -10.68 -19.88
N LYS A 320 5.51 -11.02 -18.86
CA LYS A 320 5.90 -10.09 -17.80
C LYS A 320 6.33 -8.72 -18.33
N VAL A 321 5.77 -7.70 -17.72
CA VAL A 321 5.96 -6.30 -18.05
C VAL A 321 7.10 -5.74 -17.24
N LYS A 322 8.13 -5.23 -17.92
CA LYS A 322 9.22 -4.50 -17.26
C LYS A 322 8.73 -3.10 -16.90
N LEU A 323 8.71 -2.79 -15.60
CA LEU A 323 8.36 -1.45 -15.10
C LEU A 323 9.41 -0.38 -15.46
N TRP A 324 10.62 -0.81 -15.81
CA TRP A 324 11.75 0.04 -16.19
C TRP A 324 12.16 -0.26 -17.63
N GLU A 325 12.30 0.77 -18.48
CA GLU A 325 12.94 0.65 -19.80
C GLU A 325 14.46 0.61 -19.65
N ILE A 326 15.00 1.53 -18.83
CA ILE A 326 16.37 1.50 -18.34
C ILE A 326 16.28 1.46 -16.81
N PRO A 327 16.83 0.42 -16.15
CA PRO A 327 16.85 0.35 -14.69
C PRO A 327 17.34 1.68 -14.08
N TYR A 328 16.62 2.22 -13.10
CA TYR A 328 16.94 3.45 -12.34
C TYR A 328 16.86 4.78 -13.09
N LEU A 329 16.87 4.78 -14.42
CA LEU A 329 17.00 6.01 -15.19
C LEU A 329 15.72 6.35 -15.94
N VAL A 330 15.09 5.35 -16.54
CA VAL A 330 13.90 5.54 -17.39
C VAL A 330 12.83 4.57 -16.97
N TYR A 331 11.87 5.09 -16.20
CA TYR A 331 10.67 4.35 -15.85
C TYR A 331 9.81 4.16 -17.11
N ASN A 332 9.24 2.97 -17.29
CA ASN A 332 8.49 2.64 -18.50
C ASN A 332 7.10 3.26 -18.45
N LEU A 333 7.00 4.56 -18.78
CA LEU A 333 5.73 5.30 -18.71
C LEU A 333 4.64 4.70 -19.59
N LYS A 334 4.99 4.07 -20.73
CA LYS A 334 4.01 3.39 -21.59
C LYS A 334 3.37 2.17 -20.92
N ALA A 335 4.12 1.49 -20.08
CA ALA A 335 3.67 0.32 -19.35
C ALA A 335 3.10 0.65 -17.96
N THR A 336 3.15 1.91 -17.54
CA THR A 336 2.90 2.28 -16.14
C THR A 336 2.08 3.54 -15.92
N MET A 337 1.78 4.28 -16.98
CA MET A 337 0.82 5.37 -16.93
C MET A 337 -0.60 4.87 -17.24
N PRO A 338 -1.59 5.23 -16.41
CA PRO A 338 -2.99 4.83 -16.55
C PRO A 338 -3.58 5.04 -17.96
N VAL A 339 -3.16 6.09 -18.66
CA VAL A 339 -3.66 6.43 -20.00
C VAL A 339 -3.19 5.44 -21.06
N TRP A 340 -1.93 4.99 -21.00
CA TRP A 340 -1.28 4.20 -22.05
C TRP A 340 -1.19 2.71 -21.74
N VAL A 341 -1.23 2.34 -20.45
CA VAL A 341 -1.06 0.96 -20.01
C VAL A 341 -2.07 -0.02 -20.64
N PRO A 342 -3.36 0.30 -20.87
CA PRO A 342 -4.28 -0.69 -21.41
C PRO A 342 -3.86 -1.12 -22.82
N GLY A 343 -3.57 -0.15 -23.70
CA GLY A 343 -3.12 -0.43 -25.07
C GLY A 343 -1.78 -1.17 -25.11
N TYR A 344 -0.86 -0.90 -24.18
CA TYR A 344 0.40 -1.64 -24.07
C TYR A 344 0.18 -3.09 -23.64
N LEU A 345 -0.66 -3.34 -22.63
CA LEU A 345 -0.99 -4.68 -22.16
C LEU A 345 -1.79 -5.48 -23.20
N GLN A 346 -2.66 -4.83 -23.96
CA GLN A 346 -3.37 -5.44 -25.10
C GLN A 346 -2.39 -5.92 -26.18
N LYS A 347 -1.39 -5.11 -26.55
CA LYS A 347 -0.35 -5.52 -27.52
C LYS A 347 0.46 -6.73 -27.05
N LYS A 348 0.57 -6.94 -25.73
CA LYS A 348 1.20 -8.12 -25.13
C LYS A 348 0.25 -9.32 -24.97
N GLY A 349 -1.02 -9.18 -25.34
CA GLY A 349 -2.05 -10.20 -25.15
C GLY A 349 -2.43 -10.45 -23.70
N ILE A 350 -2.08 -9.53 -22.79
CA ILE A 350 -2.42 -9.60 -21.36
C ILE A 350 -3.86 -9.14 -21.13
N LEU A 351 -4.28 -8.08 -21.81
CA LEU A 351 -5.66 -7.60 -21.80
C LEU A 351 -6.36 -7.93 -23.13
N GLY A 352 -7.65 -8.21 -23.08
CA GLY A 352 -8.51 -8.26 -24.25
C GLY A 352 -8.91 -6.87 -24.75
N SER A 353 -9.75 -6.82 -25.79
CA SER A 353 -10.38 -5.58 -26.25
C SER A 353 -11.23 -4.94 -25.15
N GLU A 354 -11.57 -3.66 -25.29
CA GLU A 354 -12.57 -3.04 -24.42
C GLU A 354 -13.84 -3.90 -24.40
N TYR A 355 -14.28 -4.28 -23.19
CA TYR A 355 -15.45 -5.13 -22.98
C TYR A 355 -16.71 -4.30 -22.74
N LYS A 356 -16.64 -3.38 -21.78
CA LYS A 356 -17.79 -2.55 -21.38
C LYS A 356 -17.32 -1.21 -20.84
N THR A 357 -18.05 -0.15 -21.18
CA THR A 357 -17.92 1.16 -20.55
C THR A 357 -19.12 1.37 -19.62
N VAL A 358 -18.83 1.57 -18.34
CA VAL A 358 -19.81 1.79 -17.27
C VAL A 358 -19.93 3.29 -16.99
N THR A 359 -21.14 3.79 -16.95
CA THR A 359 -21.54 5.20 -16.92
C THR A 359 -22.73 5.38 -15.96
N LYS A 360 -23.17 6.62 -15.76
CA LYS A 360 -24.38 6.91 -14.98
C LYS A 360 -25.64 6.23 -15.52
N GLU A 361 -25.68 5.94 -16.81
CA GLU A 361 -26.85 5.39 -17.49
C GLU A 361 -26.96 3.87 -17.31
N ASN A 362 -25.85 3.17 -17.04
CA ASN A 362 -25.80 1.70 -17.07
C ASN A 362 -25.07 1.04 -15.88
N PHE A 363 -24.71 1.78 -14.82
CA PHE A 363 -23.95 1.24 -13.68
C PHE A 363 -24.64 0.13 -12.88
N LEU A 364 -25.96 -0.01 -13.01
CA LEU A 364 -26.74 -1.08 -12.39
C LEU A 364 -26.75 -2.38 -13.21
N GLU A 365 -26.27 -2.35 -14.45
CA GLU A 365 -26.18 -3.54 -15.26
C GLU A 365 -25.10 -4.49 -14.74
N LYS A 366 -25.39 -5.79 -14.76
CA LYS A 366 -24.41 -6.81 -14.37
C LYS A 366 -23.17 -6.79 -15.26
N ILE A 367 -22.08 -7.26 -14.67
CA ILE A 367 -20.78 -7.48 -15.32
C ILE A 367 -20.55 -8.99 -15.28
N ASP A 368 -20.46 -9.61 -16.45
CA ASP A 368 -20.42 -11.08 -16.54
C ASP A 368 -19.10 -11.72 -16.11
#